data_AF-A0AAU0ZEY4-F1
#
_entry.id   AF-A0AAU0ZEY4-F1
#
_cell.length_a   1.000
_cell.length_b   1.000
_cell.length_c   1.000
_cell.angle_alpha   90.00
_cell.angle_beta   90.00
_cell.angle_gamma   90.00
#
_symmetry.space_group_name_H-M   'P 1'
#
loop_
_entity.id
_entity.type
_entity.pdbx_description
1 polymer ?
#
loop_
_entity_poly.entity_id
_entity_poly.type
_entity_poly.pdbx_seq_one_letter_code
_entity_poly.pdbx_strand_id
1 'polypeptide(L)'
;MDHFSGSADLSSRSTELFSRSWAALRAAVADLPEPAFEQPSGCTGWLVRDLVCHLVIDAQDVLITLATPASTEPTVDAVTYWHVGDEPPTGEDPLDALTVRLAAAYQDPALLTFHLDDVGAAAGRAAGLADPDARVSTQEQVLTVGDYLTAYVLEWTLHHLDLIAHLPDVPGPPAEGLARARALLEGIAGTAFPEPWCDTDVLLVGTGRRPATEREEKELGALAGKLPLVIG
;
A
#
# COMPACT_ATOMS: atom_id res chain seq x y z
N MET A 1 35.08 0.97 -11.54
CA MET A 1 33.94 0.97 -12.47
C MET A 1 33.27 -0.37 -12.28
N ASP A 2 32.01 -0.37 -11.81
CA ASP A 2 31.06 -1.51 -11.64
C ASP A 2 30.09 -1.34 -10.44
N HIS A 3 30.03 -0.17 -9.80
CA HIS A 3 28.99 0.13 -8.78
C HIS A 3 27.74 0.84 -9.32
N PHE A 4 27.74 1.33 -10.57
CA PHE A 4 26.61 2.09 -11.14
C PHE A 4 25.54 1.22 -11.82
N SER A 5 25.87 0.00 -12.26
CA SER A 5 24.94 -0.84 -13.04
C SER A 5 23.89 -1.56 -12.19
N GLY A 6 24.12 -1.75 -10.89
CA GLY A 6 23.17 -2.43 -9.99
C GLY A 6 22.05 -1.52 -9.47
N SER A 7 22.36 -0.23 -9.23
CA SER A 7 21.39 0.74 -8.73
C SER A 7 20.29 1.03 -9.74
N ALA A 8 20.66 1.23 -11.02
CA ALA A 8 19.71 1.51 -12.09
C ALA A 8 18.75 0.33 -12.38
N ASP A 9 19.22 -0.92 -12.27
CA ASP A 9 18.38 -2.11 -12.46
C ASP A 9 17.37 -2.28 -11.30
N LEU A 10 17.80 -2.08 -10.06
CA LEU A 10 16.90 -2.12 -8.90
C LEU A 10 15.85 -1.00 -8.95
N SER A 11 16.28 0.19 -9.36
CA SER A 11 15.46 1.40 -9.47
C SER A 11 14.40 1.28 -10.58
N SER A 12 14.79 0.76 -11.75
CA SER A 12 13.85 0.43 -12.84
C SER A 12 12.82 -0.65 -12.45
N ARG A 13 13.22 -1.62 -11.63
CA ARG A 13 12.32 -2.67 -11.15
C ARG A 13 11.30 -2.14 -10.14
N SER A 14 11.67 -1.18 -9.29
CA SER A 14 10.73 -0.55 -8.35
C SER A 14 9.60 0.18 -9.08
N THR A 15 9.92 0.97 -10.11
CA THR A 15 8.89 1.66 -10.92
C THR A 15 8.00 0.69 -11.69
N GLU A 16 8.57 -0.39 -12.24
CA GLU A 16 7.78 -1.43 -12.92
C GLU A 16 6.81 -2.12 -11.95
N LEU A 17 7.30 -2.50 -10.76
CA LEU A 17 6.50 -3.21 -9.78
C LEU A 17 5.40 -2.31 -9.18
N PHE A 18 5.71 -1.04 -8.89
CA PHE A 18 4.71 -0.04 -8.51
C PHE A 18 3.61 0.03 -9.55
N SER A 19 3.98 0.18 -10.83
CA SER A 19 3.02 0.30 -11.93
C SER A 19 2.16 -0.95 -12.09
N ARG A 20 2.76 -2.14 -11.92
CA ARG A 20 2.06 -3.42 -12.00
C ARG A 20 1.05 -3.61 -10.86
N SER A 21 1.48 -3.39 -9.62
CA SER A 21 0.61 -3.50 -8.45
C SER A 21 -0.54 -2.48 -8.53
N TRP A 22 -0.23 -1.24 -8.90
CA TRP A 22 -1.23 -0.18 -9.02
C TRP A 22 -2.25 -0.44 -10.15
N ALA A 23 -1.78 -0.91 -11.31
CA ALA A 23 -2.66 -1.27 -12.41
C ALA A 23 -3.58 -2.45 -12.05
N ALA A 24 -3.07 -3.45 -11.33
CA ALA A 24 -3.85 -4.59 -10.88
C ALA A 24 -4.95 -4.18 -9.88
N LEU A 25 -4.61 -3.33 -8.90
CA LEU A 25 -5.57 -2.81 -7.93
C LEU A 25 -6.68 -1.99 -8.62
N ARG A 26 -6.30 -1.06 -9.50
CA ARG A 26 -7.27 -0.26 -10.27
C ARG A 26 -8.17 -1.12 -11.14
N ALA A 27 -7.63 -2.13 -11.81
CA ALA A 27 -8.41 -3.05 -12.62
C ALA A 27 -9.41 -3.84 -11.77
N ALA A 28 -8.98 -4.31 -10.60
CA ALA A 28 -9.87 -4.99 -9.65
C ALA A 28 -11.03 -4.09 -9.23
N VAL A 29 -10.79 -2.80 -8.95
CA VAL A 29 -11.86 -1.83 -8.63
C VAL A 29 -12.79 -1.58 -9.82
N ALA A 30 -12.24 -1.44 -11.04
CA ALA A 30 -13.03 -1.16 -12.24
C ALA A 30 -13.99 -2.30 -12.61
N ASP A 31 -13.63 -3.55 -12.29
CA ASP A 31 -14.43 -4.74 -12.57
C ASP A 31 -15.49 -5.03 -11.49
N LEU A 32 -15.53 -4.25 -10.39
CA LEU A 32 -16.49 -4.47 -9.31
C LEU A 32 -17.92 -4.12 -9.73
N PRO A 33 -18.91 -4.98 -9.41
CA PRO A 33 -20.31 -4.62 -9.56
C PRO A 33 -20.72 -3.62 -8.47
N GLU A 34 -21.68 -2.72 -8.76
CA GLU A 34 -22.13 -1.67 -7.82
C GLU A 34 -22.45 -2.19 -6.40
N PRO A 35 -23.13 -3.34 -6.18
CA PRO A 35 -23.41 -3.83 -4.84
C PRO A 35 -22.16 -4.18 -4.01
N ALA A 36 -21.00 -4.39 -4.63
CA ALA A 36 -19.75 -4.64 -3.93
C ALA A 36 -19.27 -3.42 -3.13
N PHE A 37 -19.61 -2.19 -3.57
CA PHE A 37 -19.21 -0.95 -2.91
C PHE A 37 -19.83 -0.75 -1.52
N GLU A 38 -20.94 -1.45 -1.24
CA GLU A 38 -21.61 -1.46 0.06
C GLU A 38 -21.16 -2.64 0.95
N GLN A 39 -20.27 -3.50 0.47
CA GLN A 39 -19.70 -4.57 1.28
C GLN A 39 -18.59 -4.05 2.18
N PRO A 40 -18.30 -4.73 3.31
CA PRO A 40 -17.11 -4.44 4.10
C PRO A 40 -15.84 -4.63 3.26
N SER A 41 -14.84 -3.79 3.50
CA SER A 41 -13.46 -4.02 3.08
C SER A 41 -12.67 -4.72 4.19
N GLY A 42 -11.39 -5.02 3.96
CA GLY A 42 -10.45 -5.48 4.98
C GLY A 42 -9.99 -4.39 5.95
N CYS A 43 -10.19 -3.11 5.59
CA CYS A 43 -10.00 -2.00 6.52
C CYS A 43 -11.17 -1.98 7.52
N THR A 44 -10.86 -2.15 8.81
CA THR A 44 -11.88 -2.29 9.87
C THR A 44 -12.79 -1.08 9.91
N GLY A 45 -14.10 -1.29 9.76
CA GLY A 45 -15.11 -0.22 9.80
C GLY A 45 -15.33 0.50 8.47
N TRP A 46 -14.56 0.18 7.42
CA TRP A 46 -14.70 0.77 6.10
C TRP A 46 -15.40 -0.17 5.13
N LEU A 47 -16.31 0.39 4.35
CA LEU A 47 -16.85 -0.28 3.17
C LEU A 47 -15.86 -0.21 2.01
N VAL A 48 -16.11 -1.01 0.98
CA VAL A 48 -15.32 -0.96 -0.27
C VAL A 48 -15.31 0.45 -0.87
N ARG A 49 -16.43 1.20 -0.86
CA ARG A 49 -16.43 2.59 -1.33
C ARG A 49 -15.51 3.51 -0.52
N ASP A 50 -15.35 3.27 0.77
CA ASP A 50 -14.51 4.11 1.63
C ASP A 50 -13.05 3.84 1.30
N LEU A 51 -12.67 2.57 1.14
CA LEU A 51 -11.36 2.17 0.63
C LEU A 51 -11.08 2.73 -0.77
N VAL A 52 -12.02 2.65 -1.71
CA VAL A 52 -11.82 3.21 -3.06
C VAL A 52 -11.65 4.74 -3.02
N CYS A 53 -12.34 5.43 -2.11
CA CYS A 53 -12.13 6.86 -1.88
C CYS A 53 -10.76 7.15 -1.26
N HIS A 54 -10.26 6.29 -0.38
CA HIS A 54 -8.88 6.37 0.13
C HIS A 54 -7.86 6.23 -0.99
N LEU A 55 -8.04 5.28 -1.92
CA LEU A 55 -7.16 5.12 -3.08
C LEU A 55 -7.12 6.36 -4.00
N VAL A 56 -8.19 7.17 -4.04
CA VAL A 56 -8.17 8.47 -4.72
C VAL A 56 -7.22 9.44 -4.01
N ILE A 57 -7.24 9.47 -2.68
CA ILE A 57 -6.34 10.29 -1.85
C ILE A 57 -4.90 9.81 -2.01
N ASP A 58 -4.64 8.50 -1.93
CA ASP A 58 -3.29 7.95 -2.14
C ASP A 58 -2.71 8.31 -3.52
N ALA A 59 -3.54 8.24 -4.56
CA ALA A 59 -3.14 8.64 -5.91
C ALA A 59 -2.83 10.16 -5.99
N GLN A 60 -3.57 10.99 -5.25
CA GLN A 60 -3.25 12.41 -5.11
C GLN A 60 -1.93 12.61 -4.36
N ASP A 61 -1.68 11.86 -3.29
CA ASP A 61 -0.44 11.93 -2.52
C ASP A 61 0.78 11.51 -3.35
N VAL A 62 0.64 10.51 -4.23
CA VAL A 62 1.68 10.18 -5.22
C VAL A 62 1.97 11.37 -6.12
N LEU A 63 0.93 12.00 -6.69
CA LEU A 63 1.10 13.16 -7.56
C LEU A 63 1.73 14.35 -6.82
N ILE A 64 1.30 14.63 -5.59
CA ILE A 64 1.83 15.70 -4.74
C ILE A 64 3.30 15.43 -4.41
N THR A 65 3.63 14.21 -3.97
CA THR A 65 5.00 13.84 -3.58
C THR A 65 5.95 13.94 -4.77
N LEU A 66 5.57 13.39 -5.93
CA LEU A 66 6.39 13.48 -7.15
C LEU A 66 6.55 14.91 -7.67
N ALA A 67 5.62 15.81 -7.32
CA ALA A 67 5.70 17.24 -7.64
C ALA A 67 6.39 18.09 -6.55
N THR A 68 6.92 17.47 -5.49
CA THR A 68 7.53 18.16 -4.35
C THR A 68 9.03 17.81 -4.25
N PRO A 69 9.89 18.40 -5.10
CA PRO A 69 11.32 18.10 -5.10
C PRO A 69 12.02 18.58 -3.82
N ALA A 70 12.96 17.77 -3.34
CA ALA A 70 13.80 18.10 -2.19
C ALA A 70 15.25 18.34 -2.61
N SER A 71 15.93 19.27 -1.92
CA SER A 71 17.35 19.59 -2.15
C SER A 71 18.28 19.03 -1.07
N THR A 72 17.74 18.54 0.04
CA THR A 72 18.50 17.93 1.13
C THR A 72 18.76 16.45 0.87
N GLU A 73 19.63 15.83 1.67
CA GLU A 73 19.85 14.38 1.63
C GLU A 73 18.60 13.61 2.08
N PRO A 74 18.37 12.38 1.57
CA PRO A 74 17.36 11.49 2.12
C PRO A 74 17.50 11.31 3.63
N THR A 75 16.39 11.44 4.34
CA THR A 75 16.28 11.18 5.77
C THR A 75 15.78 9.78 6.07
N VAL A 76 15.08 9.16 5.12
CA VAL A 76 14.52 7.81 5.20
C VAL A 76 14.69 7.07 3.88
N ASP A 77 14.61 5.75 3.91
CA ASP A 77 14.45 4.88 2.75
C ASP A 77 13.06 4.21 2.74
N ALA A 78 12.82 3.28 1.81
CA ALA A 78 11.53 2.59 1.70
C ALA A 78 11.11 1.84 2.98
N VAL A 79 12.07 1.37 3.78
CA VAL A 79 11.83 0.61 5.03
C VAL A 79 11.55 1.59 6.17
N THR A 80 12.38 2.63 6.33
CA THR A 80 12.30 3.56 7.46
C THR A 80 11.31 4.71 7.25
N TYR A 81 10.67 4.77 6.07
CA TYR A 81 9.57 5.71 5.77
C TYR A 81 8.39 5.53 6.74
N TRP A 82 8.10 4.27 7.10
CA TRP A 82 6.94 3.90 7.89
C TRP A 82 7.11 4.22 9.37
N HIS A 83 6.11 4.91 9.94
CA HIS A 83 5.93 5.01 11.38
C HIS A 83 5.07 3.83 11.85
N VAL A 84 5.64 2.94 12.67
CA VAL A 84 4.88 1.82 13.26
C VAL A 84 4.14 2.33 14.49
N GLY A 85 2.81 2.35 14.43
CA GLY A 85 1.95 2.73 15.54
C GLY A 85 1.95 1.71 16.67
N ASP A 86 1.71 2.18 17.90
CA ASP A 86 1.63 1.33 19.10
C ASP A 86 0.25 0.65 19.25
N GLU A 87 -0.79 1.22 18.64
CA GLU A 87 -2.18 0.77 18.75
C GLU A 87 -2.84 0.68 17.37
N PRO A 88 -3.70 -0.32 17.11
CA PRO A 88 -4.47 -0.39 15.87
C PRO A 88 -5.34 0.85 15.66
N PRO A 89 -5.56 1.28 14.40
CA PRO A 89 -6.43 2.42 14.13
C PRO A 89 -7.85 2.14 14.63
N THR A 90 -8.40 3.12 15.35
CA THR A 90 -9.76 3.04 15.92
C THR A 90 -10.84 3.42 14.90
N GLY A 91 -10.43 3.98 13.75
CA GLY A 91 -11.32 4.62 12.77
C GLY A 91 -11.88 5.97 13.25
N GLU A 92 -11.37 6.50 14.37
CA GLU A 92 -11.76 7.81 14.92
C GLU A 92 -10.86 8.95 14.44
N ASP A 93 -9.84 8.65 13.62
CA ASP A 93 -8.99 9.68 13.04
C ASP A 93 -9.84 10.66 12.20
N PRO A 94 -9.66 11.99 12.35
CA PRO A 94 -10.45 12.96 11.60
C PRO A 94 -10.36 12.83 10.08
N LEU A 95 -9.23 12.36 9.55
CA LEU A 95 -9.03 12.08 8.12
C LEU A 95 -9.80 10.82 7.71
N ASP A 96 -9.76 9.74 8.49
CA ASP A 96 -10.57 8.54 8.23
C ASP A 96 -12.07 8.89 8.15
N ALA A 97 -12.55 9.67 9.13
CA ALA A 97 -13.92 10.12 9.15
C ALA A 97 -14.25 11.04 7.96
N LEU A 98 -13.27 11.80 7.44
CA LEU A 98 -13.42 12.59 6.22
C LEU A 98 -13.53 11.70 4.98
N THR A 99 -12.68 10.68 4.86
CA THR A 99 -12.71 9.71 3.75
C THR A 99 -14.08 9.06 3.63
N VAL A 100 -14.66 8.58 4.72
CA VAL A 100 -16.00 7.98 4.73
C VAL A 100 -17.08 8.98 4.28
N ARG A 101 -16.99 10.25 4.72
CA ARG A 101 -17.93 11.30 4.30
C ARG A 101 -17.79 11.64 2.81
N LEU A 102 -16.56 11.69 2.29
CA LEU A 102 -16.28 11.93 0.87
C LEU A 102 -16.78 10.76 0.02
N ALA A 103 -16.51 9.52 0.42
CA ALA A 103 -16.99 8.31 -0.25
C ALA A 103 -18.53 8.32 -0.36
N ALA A 104 -19.23 8.61 0.73
CA ALA A 104 -20.69 8.72 0.74
C ALA A 104 -21.23 9.85 -0.17
N ALA A 105 -20.46 10.92 -0.37
CA ALA A 105 -20.87 12.06 -1.19
C ALA A 105 -20.89 11.75 -2.70
N TYR A 106 -20.22 10.69 -3.18
CA TYR A 106 -20.31 10.28 -4.58
C TYR A 106 -21.71 9.80 -4.95
N GLN A 107 -22.41 9.12 -4.03
CA GLN A 107 -23.75 8.51 -4.18
C GLN A 107 -23.87 7.42 -5.26
N ASP A 108 -23.21 7.61 -6.39
CA ASP A 108 -23.07 6.70 -7.52
C ASP A 108 -21.63 6.15 -7.55
N PRO A 109 -21.42 4.85 -7.35
CA PRO A 109 -20.11 4.22 -7.43
C PRO A 109 -19.38 4.48 -8.76
N ALA A 110 -20.11 4.69 -9.87
CA ALA A 110 -19.50 4.98 -11.17
C ALA A 110 -18.77 6.33 -11.20
N LEU A 111 -19.23 7.32 -10.41
CA LEU A 111 -18.53 8.60 -10.28
C LEU A 111 -17.23 8.44 -9.49
N LEU A 112 -17.24 7.58 -8.46
CA LEU A 112 -16.07 7.29 -7.66
C LEU A 112 -15.03 6.50 -8.47
N THR A 113 -15.44 5.46 -9.19
CA THR A 113 -14.53 4.68 -10.05
C THR A 113 -13.99 5.50 -11.21
N PHE A 114 -14.79 6.38 -11.80
CA PHE A 114 -14.32 7.34 -12.81
C PHE A 114 -13.24 8.26 -12.26
N HIS A 115 -13.41 8.80 -11.04
CA HIS A 115 -12.42 9.66 -10.43
C HIS A 115 -11.12 8.90 -10.12
N LEU A 116 -11.23 7.69 -9.53
CA LEU A 116 -10.07 6.83 -9.31
C LEU A 116 -9.35 6.48 -10.63
N ASP A 117 -10.10 6.24 -11.70
CA ASP A 117 -9.52 5.95 -13.00
C ASP A 117 -8.68 7.14 -13.51
N ASP A 118 -9.23 8.35 -13.46
CA ASP A 118 -8.55 9.54 -13.99
C ASP A 118 -7.29 9.89 -13.17
N VAL A 119 -7.45 10.08 -11.85
CA VAL A 119 -6.34 10.48 -10.97
C VAL A 119 -5.32 9.35 -10.80
N GLY A 120 -5.79 8.10 -10.69
CA GLY A 120 -4.90 6.95 -10.56
C GLY A 120 -4.08 6.70 -11.83
N ALA A 121 -4.64 6.94 -13.01
CA ALA A 121 -3.90 6.79 -14.25
C ALA A 121 -2.87 7.90 -14.40
N ALA A 122 -3.18 9.11 -13.92
CA ALA A 122 -2.22 10.20 -13.83
C ALA A 122 -1.07 9.86 -12.86
N ALA A 123 -1.36 9.34 -11.67
CA ALA A 123 -0.35 8.93 -10.70
C ALA A 123 0.58 7.84 -11.27
N GLY A 124 0.03 6.82 -11.93
CA GLY A 124 0.81 5.78 -12.60
C GLY A 124 1.73 6.31 -13.70
N ARG A 125 1.24 7.23 -14.55
CA ARG A 125 2.07 7.88 -15.57
C ARG A 125 3.15 8.76 -14.96
N ALA A 126 2.84 9.50 -13.90
CA ALA A 126 3.81 10.35 -13.21
C ALA A 126 4.94 9.51 -12.62
N ALA A 127 4.62 8.40 -11.96
CA ALA A 127 5.61 7.46 -11.43
C ALA A 127 6.51 6.89 -12.54
N GLY A 128 5.94 6.54 -13.69
CA GLY A 128 6.70 6.04 -14.85
C GLY A 128 7.61 7.09 -15.53
N LEU A 129 7.36 8.38 -15.33
CA LEU A 129 8.13 9.48 -15.90
C LEU A 129 9.18 10.06 -14.94
N ALA A 130 9.02 9.82 -13.64
CA ALA A 130 9.90 10.38 -12.62
C ALA A 130 11.30 9.76 -12.69
N ASP A 131 12.33 10.59 -12.49
CA ASP A 131 13.70 10.12 -12.29
C ASP A 131 13.76 9.43 -10.91
N PRO A 132 14.03 8.11 -10.86
CA PRO A 132 13.92 7.38 -9.60
C PRO A 132 15.04 7.72 -8.61
N ASP A 133 16.14 8.35 -9.07
CA ASP A 133 17.21 8.86 -8.20
C ASP A 133 16.93 10.29 -7.72
N ALA A 134 15.88 10.95 -8.23
CA ALA A 134 15.47 12.27 -7.75
C ALA A 134 14.94 12.19 -6.31
N ARG A 135 15.09 13.30 -5.58
CA ARG A 135 14.69 13.41 -4.17
C ARG A 135 13.38 14.16 -4.07
N VAL A 136 12.47 13.62 -3.28
CA VAL A 136 11.14 14.17 -3.03
C VAL A 136 10.91 14.33 -1.54
N SER A 137 10.00 15.22 -1.15
CA SER A 137 9.60 15.40 0.24
C SER A 137 8.12 15.09 0.43
N THR A 138 7.83 14.39 1.51
CA THR A 138 6.48 14.10 2.00
C THR A 138 6.57 13.87 3.51
N GLN A 139 5.52 14.20 4.27
CA GLN A 139 5.47 14.03 5.73
C GLN A 139 6.70 14.57 6.50
N GLU A 140 7.26 15.71 6.06
CA GLU A 140 8.52 16.29 6.60
C GLU A 140 9.77 15.40 6.44
N GLN A 141 9.64 14.27 5.75
CA GLN A 141 10.72 13.36 5.38
C GLN A 141 11.22 13.66 3.95
N VAL A 142 12.42 13.19 3.65
CA VAL A 142 13.01 13.21 2.30
C VAL A 142 13.48 11.81 1.93
N LEU A 143 13.17 11.37 0.72
CA LEU A 143 13.56 10.08 0.19
C LEU A 143 13.75 10.14 -1.33
N THR A 144 14.34 9.09 -1.91
CA THR A 144 14.40 8.97 -3.37
C THR A 144 13.02 8.61 -3.92
N VAL A 145 12.74 8.98 -5.17
CA VAL A 145 11.53 8.53 -5.86
C VAL A 145 11.47 7.00 -5.90
N GLY A 146 12.59 6.31 -6.13
CA GLY A 146 12.64 4.84 -6.13
C GLY A 146 12.26 4.22 -4.78
N ASP A 147 12.70 4.82 -3.66
CA ASP A 147 12.31 4.41 -2.32
C ASP A 147 10.83 4.67 -2.05
N TYR A 148 10.32 5.85 -2.44
CA TYR A 148 8.91 6.19 -2.29
C TYR A 148 8.00 5.23 -3.06
N LEU A 149 8.31 4.96 -4.33
CA LEU A 149 7.55 4.00 -5.15
C LEU A 149 7.66 2.58 -4.60
N THR A 150 8.81 2.21 -4.01
CA THR A 150 8.97 0.94 -3.32
C THR A 150 8.08 0.84 -2.08
N ALA A 151 7.98 1.91 -1.28
CA ALA A 151 7.08 1.96 -0.14
C ALA A 151 5.61 1.80 -0.61
N TYR A 152 5.20 2.50 -1.66
CA TYR A 152 3.83 2.38 -2.19
C TYR A 152 3.51 1.02 -2.81
N VAL A 153 4.49 0.16 -3.15
CA VAL A 153 4.19 -1.24 -3.49
C VAL A 153 3.55 -1.97 -2.30
N LEU A 154 3.99 -1.70 -1.07
CA LEU A 154 3.38 -2.25 0.14
C LEU A 154 1.95 -1.72 0.30
N GLU A 155 1.77 -0.41 0.17
CA GLU A 155 0.45 0.25 0.23
C GLU A 155 -0.55 -0.38 -0.74
N TRP A 156 -0.23 -0.42 -2.03
CA TRP A 156 -1.10 -1.02 -3.05
C TRP A 156 -1.37 -2.50 -2.79
N THR A 157 -0.38 -3.24 -2.33
CA THR A 157 -0.56 -4.67 -2.07
C THR A 157 -1.48 -4.90 -0.88
N LEU A 158 -1.31 -4.15 0.20
CA LEU A 158 -2.16 -4.25 1.38
C LEU A 158 -3.59 -3.82 1.06
N HIS A 159 -3.78 -2.70 0.36
CA HIS A 159 -5.12 -2.26 0.00
C HIS A 159 -5.79 -3.10 -1.09
N HIS A 160 -5.02 -3.82 -1.91
CA HIS A 160 -5.60 -4.87 -2.77
C HIS A 160 -6.08 -6.05 -1.92
N LEU A 161 -5.33 -6.48 -0.90
CA LEU A 161 -5.82 -7.49 0.06
C LEU A 161 -7.07 -7.00 0.81
N ASP A 162 -7.10 -5.71 1.20
CA ASP A 162 -8.27 -5.11 1.85
C ASP A 162 -9.48 -5.06 0.92
N LEU A 163 -9.28 -4.75 -0.36
CA LEU A 163 -10.35 -4.72 -1.35
C LEU A 163 -11.04 -6.09 -1.48
N ILE A 164 -10.25 -7.17 -1.52
CA ILE A 164 -10.77 -8.52 -1.80
C ILE A 164 -11.21 -9.31 -0.56
N ALA A 165 -11.03 -8.75 0.65
CA ALA A 165 -11.24 -9.47 1.91
C ALA A 165 -12.61 -10.18 2.02
N HIS A 166 -13.66 -9.57 1.46
CA HIS A 166 -15.02 -10.10 1.44
C HIS A 166 -15.54 -10.38 0.02
N LEU A 167 -14.64 -10.41 -0.98
CA LEU A 167 -14.94 -10.57 -2.40
C LEU A 167 -14.08 -11.70 -3.02
N PRO A 168 -14.32 -12.98 -2.66
CA PRO A 168 -13.41 -14.08 -3.00
C PRO A 168 -13.27 -14.38 -4.50
N ASP A 169 -14.20 -13.89 -5.32
CA ASP A 169 -14.17 -14.06 -6.79
C ASP A 169 -13.33 -12.98 -7.49
N VAL A 170 -12.90 -11.94 -6.78
CA VAL A 170 -12.07 -10.85 -7.32
C VAL A 170 -10.58 -11.27 -7.28
N PRO A 171 -9.83 -11.12 -8.38
CA PRO A 171 -8.41 -11.43 -8.40
C PRO A 171 -7.64 -10.62 -7.34
N GLY A 172 -6.75 -11.30 -6.60
CA GLY A 172 -5.86 -10.66 -5.63
C GLY A 172 -4.62 -10.00 -6.25
N PRO A 173 -3.73 -9.45 -5.41
CA PRO A 173 -2.54 -8.76 -5.86
C PRO A 173 -1.58 -9.67 -6.63
N PRO A 174 -0.79 -9.12 -7.58
CA PRO A 174 0.26 -9.86 -8.26
C PRO A 174 1.25 -10.51 -7.28
N ALA A 175 1.71 -11.71 -7.59
CA ALA A 175 2.63 -12.47 -6.74
C ALA A 175 3.94 -11.71 -6.46
N GLU A 176 4.46 -10.96 -7.43
CA GLU A 176 5.67 -10.16 -7.21
C GLU A 176 5.43 -8.99 -6.24
N GLY A 177 4.21 -8.44 -6.21
CA GLY A 177 3.80 -7.40 -5.27
C GLY A 177 3.73 -7.95 -3.85
N LEU A 178 3.10 -9.11 -3.67
CA LEU A 178 3.06 -9.86 -2.40
C LEU A 178 4.47 -10.14 -1.85
N ALA A 179 5.35 -10.69 -2.69
CA ALA A 179 6.72 -11.01 -2.29
C ALA A 179 7.51 -9.76 -1.88
N ARG A 180 7.37 -8.65 -2.61
CA ARG A 180 8.05 -7.39 -2.27
C ARG A 180 7.50 -6.76 -1.01
N ALA A 181 6.17 -6.75 -0.85
CA ALA A 181 5.50 -6.25 0.34
C ALA A 181 5.93 -7.06 1.58
N ARG A 182 6.03 -8.38 1.49
CA ARG A 182 6.59 -9.23 2.57
C ARG A 182 8.01 -8.79 2.93
N ALA A 183 8.90 -8.67 1.93
CA ALA A 183 10.28 -8.29 2.17
C ALA A 183 10.38 -6.91 2.85
N LEU A 184 9.49 -5.98 2.50
CA LEU A 184 9.43 -4.67 3.13
C LEU A 184 8.93 -4.77 4.58
N LEU A 185 7.87 -5.53 4.83
CA LEU A 185 7.33 -5.77 6.16
C LEU A 185 8.35 -6.45 7.09
N GLU A 186 9.12 -7.42 6.58
CA GLU A 186 10.22 -8.06 7.31
C GLU A 186 11.34 -7.06 7.67
N GLY A 187 11.63 -6.13 6.76
CA GLY A 187 12.53 -5.00 7.01
C GLY A 187 12.03 -4.10 8.16
N ILE A 188 10.76 -3.72 8.12
CA ILE A 188 10.09 -2.92 9.17
C ILE A 188 10.11 -3.67 10.51
N ALA A 189 9.80 -4.97 10.50
CA ALA A 189 9.84 -5.84 11.68
C ALA A 189 11.25 -6.00 12.28
N GLY A 190 12.29 -5.78 11.46
CA GLY A 190 13.69 -6.10 11.76
C GLY A 190 13.94 -7.61 11.89
N THR A 191 13.05 -8.46 11.37
CA THR A 191 13.17 -9.92 11.42
C THR A 191 12.34 -10.57 10.31
N ALA A 192 12.84 -11.68 9.79
CA ALA A 192 12.08 -12.50 8.84
C ALA A 192 10.89 -13.19 9.52
N PHE A 193 9.80 -13.37 8.77
CA PHE A 193 8.73 -14.29 9.15
C PHE A 193 9.14 -15.73 8.80
N PRO A 194 8.53 -16.76 9.42
CA PRO A 194 8.84 -18.14 9.11
C PRO A 194 8.72 -18.46 7.60
N GLU A 195 9.72 -19.15 7.04
CA GLU A 195 9.75 -19.55 5.62
C GLU A 195 8.47 -20.25 5.11
N PRO A 196 7.84 -21.20 5.85
CA PRO A 196 6.68 -21.92 5.31
C PRO A 196 5.42 -21.08 5.15
N TRP A 197 5.41 -19.84 5.65
CA TRP A 197 4.26 -18.95 5.50
C TRP A 197 4.22 -18.37 4.09
N CYS A 198 3.02 -18.35 3.50
CA CYS A 198 2.83 -17.65 2.24
C CYS A 198 2.86 -16.13 2.46
N ASP A 199 3.22 -15.38 1.43
CA ASP A 199 3.36 -13.93 1.52
C ASP A 199 2.05 -13.24 1.94
N THR A 200 0.91 -13.76 1.47
CA THR A 200 -0.42 -13.28 1.88
C THR A 200 -0.65 -13.44 3.39
N ASP A 201 -0.33 -14.59 3.98
CA ASP A 201 -0.52 -14.82 5.42
C ASP A 201 0.41 -13.95 6.25
N VAL A 202 1.66 -13.75 5.80
CA VAL A 202 2.60 -12.83 6.44
C VAL A 202 2.04 -11.41 6.47
N LEU A 203 1.53 -10.91 5.35
CA LEU A 203 0.98 -9.57 5.27
C LEU A 203 -0.29 -9.42 6.12
N LEU A 204 -1.24 -10.37 6.01
CA LEU A 204 -2.50 -10.30 6.72
C LEU A 204 -2.33 -10.38 8.24
N VAL A 205 -1.51 -11.32 8.74
CA VAL A 205 -1.26 -11.46 10.18
C VAL A 205 -0.30 -10.38 10.67
N GLY A 206 0.76 -10.11 9.93
CA GLY A 206 1.79 -9.16 10.29
C GLY A 206 1.26 -7.74 10.45
N THR A 207 0.21 -7.37 9.72
CA THR A 207 -0.43 -6.04 9.79
C THR A 207 -1.77 -6.03 10.51
N GLY A 208 -2.18 -7.14 11.13
CA GLY A 208 -3.39 -7.21 11.96
C GLY A 208 -4.72 -7.31 11.19
N ARG A 209 -4.68 -7.44 9.86
CA ARG A 209 -5.86 -7.67 9.00
C ARG A 209 -6.52 -9.02 9.27
N ARG A 210 -5.76 -9.98 9.82
CA ARG A 210 -6.25 -11.28 10.27
C ARG A 210 -5.57 -11.68 11.59
N PRO A 211 -6.30 -12.24 12.58
CA PRO A 211 -5.65 -12.83 13.74
C PRO A 211 -4.84 -14.08 13.36
N ALA A 212 -3.71 -14.28 14.02
CA ALA A 212 -2.97 -15.53 13.93
C ALA A 212 -3.79 -16.69 14.54
N THR A 213 -3.69 -17.88 13.97
CA THR A 213 -4.17 -19.11 14.60
C THR A 213 -3.22 -19.54 15.73
N GLU A 214 -3.67 -20.39 16.66
CA GLU A 214 -2.80 -20.93 17.74
C GLU A 214 -1.53 -21.63 17.21
N ARG A 215 -1.60 -22.22 16.02
CA ARG A 215 -0.43 -22.84 15.36
C ARG A 215 0.54 -21.76 14.88
N GLU A 216 0.00 -20.76 14.20
CA GLU A 216 0.76 -19.63 13.67
C GLU A 216 1.43 -18.81 14.79
N GLU A 217 0.73 -18.56 15.90
CA GLU A 217 1.31 -17.91 17.08
C GLU A 217 2.54 -18.65 17.63
N LYS A 218 2.46 -19.99 17.69
CA LYS A 218 3.58 -20.83 18.13
C LYS A 218 4.76 -20.78 17.15
N GLU A 219 4.47 -20.71 15.85
CA GLU A 219 5.49 -20.60 14.80
C GLU A 219 6.17 -19.22 14.79
N LEU A 220 5.42 -18.15 15.06
CA LEU A 220 5.94 -16.79 15.19
C LEU A 220 6.84 -16.61 16.42
N GLY A 221 6.56 -17.34 17.51
CA GLY A 221 7.35 -17.29 18.73
C GLY A 221 7.47 -15.86 19.29
N ALA A 222 8.69 -15.35 19.42
CA ALA A 222 8.92 -13.99 19.94
C ALA A 222 8.37 -12.88 19.02
N LEU A 223 8.22 -13.14 17.72
CA LEU A 223 7.66 -12.19 16.77
C LEU A 223 6.18 -11.91 17.07
N ALA A 224 5.43 -12.89 17.59
CA ALA A 224 4.01 -12.72 17.91
C ALA A 224 3.76 -11.55 18.86
N GLY A 225 4.67 -11.27 19.80
CA GLY A 225 4.57 -10.15 20.74
C GLY A 225 4.87 -8.77 20.15
N LYS A 226 5.29 -8.70 18.88
CA LYS A 226 5.51 -7.45 18.13
C LYS A 226 4.41 -7.16 17.11
N LEU A 227 3.47 -8.09 16.94
CA LEU A 227 2.39 -7.97 15.96
C LEU A 227 1.11 -7.49 16.64
N PRO A 228 0.25 -6.75 15.92
CA PRO A 228 0.44 -6.32 14.53
C PRO A 228 1.42 -5.14 14.40
N LEU A 229 2.11 -5.06 13.27
CA LEU A 229 2.78 -3.84 12.83
C LEU A 229 1.72 -2.91 12.25
N VAL A 230 1.34 -1.91 13.03
CA VAL A 230 0.37 -0.90 12.61
C VAL A 230 1.10 0.09 11.70
N ILE A 231 0.90 -0.08 10.39
CA ILE A 231 1.49 0.74 9.34
C ILE A 231 0.37 1.37 8.51
N GLY A 232 0.50 2.67 8.27
CA GLY A 232 -0.48 3.55 7.62
C GLY A 232 -0.13 5.00 7.90
#